data_AF-A0A3D2S349-F1
#
_entry.id   AF-A0A3D2S349-F1
#
_cell.length_a   1.000
_cell.length_b   1.000
_cell.length_c   1.000
_cell.angle_alpha   90.00
_cell.angle_beta   90.00
_cell.angle_gamma   90.00
#
_symmetry.space_group_name_H-M   'P 1'
#
loop_
_entity.id
_entity.type
_entity.pdbx_description
1 polymer ?
#
loop_
_entity_poly.entity_id
_entity_poly.type
_entity_poly.pdbx_seq_one_letter_code
_entity_poly.pdbx_strand_id
1 'polypeptide(L)'
;MERRWVIKETDNNAVMQLQEALGIHPVLCKLLVDRGIDTYDKARYFFRPEREHLHDPFLMKDMDKAVDRIVAAMSAGERILIYGDYDVDGTTSVALMFLYLNPVYPNIDYYIPNRYKEGYGI
;
A
#
# COMPACT_ATOMS: atom_id res chain seq x y z
N MET A 1 -18.09 -11.33 26.51
CA MET A 1 -18.14 -11.77 25.10
C MET A 1 -17.50 -13.14 25.01
N GLU A 2 -18.25 -14.16 24.63
CA GLU A 2 -17.68 -15.46 24.28
C GLU A 2 -16.98 -15.36 22.92
N ARG A 3 -15.75 -15.89 22.83
CA ARG A 3 -15.02 -15.96 21.56
C ARG A 3 -15.37 -17.27 20.87
N ARG A 4 -15.86 -17.19 19.63
CA ARG A 4 -16.12 -18.35 18.79
C ARG A 4 -14.91 -18.62 17.91
N TRP A 5 -14.36 -19.83 18.03
CA TRP A 5 -13.35 -20.31 17.09
C TRP A 5 -14.03 -20.76 15.79
N VAL A 6 -13.46 -20.36 14.66
CA VAL A 6 -13.92 -20.75 13.33
C VAL A 6 -12.74 -21.41 12.62
N ILE A 7 -12.89 -22.68 12.29
CA ILE A 7 -11.92 -23.42 11.49
C ILE A 7 -12.38 -23.31 10.04
N LYS A 8 -11.50 -22.80 9.17
CA LYS A 8 -11.77 -22.71 7.75
C LYS A 8 -11.56 -24.08 7.11
N GLU A 9 -12.52 -24.50 6.27
CA GLU A 9 -12.34 -25.64 5.39
C GLU A 9 -11.51 -25.22 4.18
N THR A 10 -10.52 -26.03 3.83
CA THR A 10 -9.55 -25.77 2.76
C THR A 10 -9.67 -26.86 1.72
N ASP A 11 -9.57 -26.51 0.44
CA ASP A 11 -9.53 -27.49 -0.64
C ASP A 11 -8.24 -28.32 -0.56
N ASN A 12 -8.37 -29.56 -0.13
CA ASN A 12 -7.25 -30.49 -0.01
C ASN A 12 -6.58 -30.79 -1.36
N ASN A 13 -7.31 -30.72 -2.48
CA ASN A 13 -6.73 -30.94 -3.80
C ASN A 13 -5.77 -29.80 -4.16
N ALA A 14 -6.20 -28.55 -3.96
CA ALA A 14 -5.33 -27.40 -4.14
C ALA A 14 -4.09 -27.46 -3.22
N VAL A 15 -4.25 -27.92 -1.96
CA VAL A 15 -3.12 -28.08 -1.03
C VAL A 15 -2.12 -29.12 -1.53
N MET A 16 -2.57 -30.27 -2.03
CA MET A 16 -1.70 -31.32 -2.57
C MET A 16 -0.98 -30.84 -3.84
N GLN A 17 -1.69 -30.19 -4.76
CA GLN A 17 -1.10 -29.64 -5.99
C GLN A 17 -0.03 -28.58 -5.67
N LEU A 18 -0.31 -27.68 -4.72
CA LEU A 18 0.64 -26.67 -4.30
C LEU A 18 1.84 -27.28 -3.55
N GLN A 19 1.63 -28.33 -2.77
CA GLN A 19 2.69 -29.08 -2.11
C GLN A 19 3.64 -29.72 -3.13
N GLU A 20 3.10 -30.37 -4.17
CA GLU A 20 3.90 -30.96 -5.24
C GLU A 20 4.71 -29.88 -5.98
N ALA A 21 4.10 -28.72 -6.26
CA ALA A 21 4.75 -27.63 -6.98
C ALA A 21 5.83 -26.89 -6.16
N LEU A 22 5.63 -26.70 -4.85
CA LEU A 22 6.53 -25.93 -4.00
C LEU A 22 7.54 -26.80 -3.22
N GLY A 23 7.25 -28.08 -3.02
CA GLY A 23 8.09 -28.99 -2.23
C GLY A 23 8.18 -28.63 -0.74
N ILE A 24 7.20 -27.88 -0.21
CA ILE A 24 7.16 -27.44 1.21
C ILE A 24 6.15 -28.24 2.03
N HIS A 25 6.17 -28.05 3.35
CA HIS A 25 5.30 -28.79 4.26
C HIS A 25 3.80 -28.50 4.01
N PRO A 26 2.90 -29.50 4.03
CA PRO A 26 1.48 -29.34 3.67
C PRO A 26 0.73 -28.34 4.54
N VAL A 27 1.15 -28.13 5.80
CA VAL A 27 0.59 -27.09 6.68
C VAL A 27 0.81 -25.68 6.09
N LEU A 28 1.98 -25.42 5.50
CA LEU A 28 2.26 -24.13 4.86
C LEU A 28 1.43 -23.98 3.59
N CYS A 29 1.30 -25.03 2.78
CA CYS A 29 0.42 -25.04 1.61
C CYS A 29 -1.04 -24.76 1.99
N LYS A 30 -1.54 -25.38 3.06
CA LYS A 30 -2.89 -25.11 3.60
C LYS A 30 -3.08 -23.63 3.95
N LEU A 31 -2.11 -23.03 4.66
CA LEU A 31 -2.16 -21.61 5.02
C LEU A 31 -2.11 -20.66 3.82
N LEU A 32 -1.48 -21.06 2.72
CA LEU A 32 -1.43 -20.31 1.47
C LEU A 32 -2.75 -20.41 0.71
N VAL A 33 -3.29 -21.63 0.55
CA VAL A 33 -4.61 -21.85 -0.07
C VAL A 33 -5.70 -21.11 0.69
N ASP A 34 -5.65 -21.12 2.03
CA ASP A 34 -6.59 -20.35 2.86
C ASP A 34 -6.53 -18.83 2.61
N ARG A 35 -5.41 -18.31 2.11
CA ARG A 35 -5.20 -16.91 1.70
C ARG A 35 -5.48 -16.66 0.21
N GLY A 36 -5.98 -17.66 -0.53
CA GLY A 36 -6.24 -17.57 -1.97
C GLY A 36 -4.99 -17.77 -2.86
N ILE A 37 -3.89 -18.20 -2.26
CA ILE A 37 -2.62 -18.51 -2.93
C ILE A 37 -2.59 -20.02 -3.16
N ASP A 38 -3.20 -20.46 -4.26
CA ASP A 38 -3.49 -21.86 -4.59
C ASP A 38 -2.65 -22.42 -5.75
N THR A 39 -1.76 -21.60 -6.33
CA THR A 39 -0.90 -21.98 -7.45
C THR A 39 0.54 -21.56 -7.21
N TYR A 40 1.46 -22.21 -7.91
CA TYR A 40 2.88 -21.85 -7.90
C TYR A 40 3.09 -20.38 -8.26
N ASP A 41 2.44 -19.88 -9.31
CA ASP A 41 2.62 -18.51 -9.79
C ASP A 41 2.11 -17.48 -8.78
N LYS A 42 0.96 -17.72 -8.15
CA LYS A 42 0.48 -16.86 -7.05
C LYS A 42 1.44 -16.87 -5.87
N ALA A 43 2.00 -18.02 -5.51
CA ALA A 43 2.98 -18.11 -4.43
C ALA A 43 4.28 -17.38 -4.78
N ARG A 44 4.78 -17.56 -6.02
CA ARG A 44 5.95 -16.83 -6.53
C ARG A 44 5.70 -15.33 -6.49
N TYR A 45 4.58 -14.86 -7.00
CA TYR A 45 4.20 -13.45 -7.01
C TYR A 45 4.14 -12.86 -5.59
N PHE A 46 3.56 -13.60 -4.63
CA PHE A 46 3.43 -13.16 -3.24
C PHE A 46 4.79 -13.04 -2.52
N PHE A 47 5.67 -14.02 -2.69
CA PHE A 47 6.96 -14.05 -1.99
C PHE A 47 8.10 -13.34 -2.73
N ARG A 48 7.93 -13.05 -4.02
CA ARG A 48 8.92 -12.38 -4.88
C ARG A 48 8.24 -11.29 -5.70
N PRO A 49 7.77 -10.20 -5.05
CA PRO A 49 7.25 -9.07 -5.78
C PRO A 49 8.38 -8.37 -6.56
N GLU A 50 8.09 -8.00 -7.79
CA GLU A 50 8.98 -7.26 -8.70
C GLU A 50 8.35 -5.88 -8.96
N ARG A 51 9.12 -4.92 -9.49
CA ARG A 51 8.61 -3.53 -9.68
C ARG A 51 7.49 -3.47 -10.71
N GLU A 52 7.56 -4.36 -11.68
CA GLU A 52 6.60 -4.56 -12.76
C GLU A 52 5.23 -5.03 -12.24
N HIS A 53 5.17 -5.52 -11.00
CA HIS A 53 3.92 -5.90 -10.34
C HIS A 53 3.20 -4.70 -9.69
N LEU A 54 3.83 -3.52 -9.62
CA LEU A 54 3.16 -2.32 -9.14
C LEU A 54 2.02 -1.94 -10.09
N HIS A 55 0.87 -1.58 -9.53
CA HIS A 55 -0.22 -1.03 -10.32
C HIS A 55 0.20 0.31 -10.93
N ASP A 56 -0.33 0.59 -12.13
CA ASP A 56 -0.25 1.92 -12.71
C ASP A 56 -0.90 2.93 -11.75
N PRO A 57 -0.16 3.95 -11.25
CA PRO A 57 -0.70 4.97 -10.36
C PRO A 57 -1.91 5.71 -10.93
N PHE A 58 -2.01 5.83 -12.26
CA PHE A 58 -3.13 6.50 -12.94
C PHE A 58 -4.44 5.70 -12.90
N LEU A 59 -4.41 4.45 -12.42
CA LEU A 59 -5.63 3.71 -12.09
C LEU A 59 -6.32 4.25 -10.84
N MET A 60 -5.60 5.03 -10.01
CA MET A 60 -6.21 5.70 -8.86
C MET A 60 -7.12 6.83 -9.36
N LYS A 61 -8.33 6.90 -8.79
CA LYS A 61 -9.33 7.89 -9.16
C LYS A 61 -8.77 9.30 -9.09
N ASP A 62 -8.93 10.06 -10.19
CA ASP A 62 -8.53 11.46 -10.33
C ASP A 62 -7.03 11.73 -10.15
N MET A 63 -6.16 10.72 -10.30
CA MET A 63 -4.71 10.87 -10.20
C MET A 63 -4.15 11.84 -11.25
N ASP A 64 -4.67 11.78 -12.48
CA ASP A 64 -4.35 12.71 -13.57
C ASP A 64 -4.59 14.18 -13.15
N LYS A 65 -5.77 14.46 -12.60
CA LYS A 65 -6.14 15.80 -12.14
C LYS A 65 -5.25 16.28 -10.98
N ALA A 66 -4.89 15.38 -10.08
CA ALA A 66 -4.01 15.71 -8.95
C ALA A 66 -2.61 16.11 -9.43
N VAL A 67 -2.03 15.35 -10.37
CA VAL A 67 -0.74 15.65 -10.98
C VAL A 67 -0.80 16.99 -11.72
N ASP A 68 -1.80 17.20 -12.58
CA ASP A 68 -1.97 18.44 -13.35
C ASP A 68 -2.08 19.67 -12.43
N ARG A 69 -2.81 19.54 -11.32
CA ARG A 69 -2.96 20.64 -10.34
C ARG A 69 -1.64 21.02 -9.68
N ILE A 70 -0.82 20.02 -9.31
CA ILE A 70 0.51 20.25 -8.69
C ILE A 70 1.47 20.89 -9.70
N VAL A 71 1.51 20.37 -10.93
CA VAL A 71 2.36 20.92 -12.00
C VAL A 71 1.97 22.37 -12.33
N ALA A 72 0.66 22.67 -12.36
CA ALA A 72 0.17 24.03 -12.55
C ALA A 72 0.62 24.98 -11.41
N ALA A 73 0.52 24.56 -10.13
CA ALA A 73 1.02 25.33 -8.99
C ALA A 73 2.51 25.64 -9.12
N MET A 74 3.32 24.62 -9.42
CA MET A 74 4.76 24.77 -9.58
C MET A 74 5.09 25.77 -10.70
N SER A 75 4.40 25.66 -11.83
CA SER A 75 4.58 26.53 -13.00
C SER A 75 4.18 27.99 -12.73
N ALA A 76 3.16 28.20 -11.90
CA ALA A 76 2.69 29.52 -11.49
C ALA A 76 3.48 30.12 -10.31
N GLY A 77 4.43 29.37 -9.72
CA GLY A 77 5.16 29.84 -8.54
C GLY A 77 4.33 29.83 -7.24
N GLU A 78 3.24 29.07 -7.19
CA GLU A 78 2.37 28.96 -6.02
C GLU A 78 3.04 28.20 -4.87
N ARG A 79 2.87 28.67 -3.63
CA ARG A 79 3.32 27.91 -2.47
C ARG A 79 2.45 26.66 -2.31
N ILE A 80 3.09 25.50 -2.16
CA ILE A 80 2.42 24.22 -1.93
C ILE A 80 2.61 23.79 -0.47
N LEU A 81 1.52 23.45 0.22
CA LEU A 81 1.58 22.86 1.57
C LEU A 81 1.25 21.37 1.47
N ILE A 82 2.18 20.53 1.93
CA ILE A 82 1.95 19.09 2.09
C ILE A 82 1.31 18.86 3.45
N TYR A 83 0.00 18.67 3.46
CA TYR A 83 -0.77 18.42 4.67
C TYR A 83 -0.90 16.91 4.91
N GLY A 84 -0.45 16.44 6.06
CA GLY A 84 -0.51 15.03 6.44
C GLY A 84 -1.45 14.74 7.59
N ASP A 85 -1.42 13.48 8.01
CA ASP A 85 -2.04 13.02 9.25
C ASP A 85 -0.95 12.64 10.27
N TYR A 86 -1.32 12.56 11.55
CA TYR A 86 -0.40 12.33 12.66
C TYR A 86 0.04 10.87 12.82
N ASP A 87 -0.60 9.93 12.15
CA ASP A 87 -0.22 8.52 12.23
C ASP A 87 1.04 8.21 11.40
N VAL A 88 1.51 6.96 11.49
CA VAL A 88 2.77 6.58 10.85
C VAL A 88 2.64 6.64 9.32
N ASP A 89 1.48 6.31 8.76
CA ASP A 89 1.28 6.33 7.31
C ASP A 89 1.23 7.78 6.79
N GLY A 90 0.50 8.66 7.48
CA GLY A 90 0.42 10.09 7.19
C GLY A 90 1.78 10.79 7.28
N THR A 91 2.51 10.59 8.38
CA THR A 91 3.82 11.23 8.58
C THR A 91 4.88 10.75 7.59
N THR A 92 4.90 9.45 7.25
CA THR A 92 5.84 8.92 6.25
C THR A 92 5.48 9.37 4.84
N SER A 93 4.19 9.48 4.50
CA SER A 93 3.71 10.03 3.23
C SER A 93 4.15 11.48 3.03
N VAL A 94 4.01 12.32 4.06
CA VAL A 94 4.49 13.72 4.02
C VAL A 94 6.00 13.78 3.85
N ALA A 95 6.75 12.97 4.60
CA ALA A 95 8.20 12.93 4.49
C ALA A 95 8.65 12.53 3.07
N LEU A 96 8.03 11.49 2.49
CA LEU A 96 8.31 11.04 1.13
C LEU A 96 8.06 12.15 0.10
N MET A 97 6.87 12.77 0.16
CA MET A 97 6.49 13.83 -0.77
C MET A 97 7.39 15.05 -0.65
N PHE A 98 7.71 15.47 0.58
CA PHE A 98 8.59 16.61 0.83
C PHE A 98 10.01 16.35 0.34
N LEU A 99 10.59 15.18 0.65
CA LEU A 99 11.93 14.80 0.21
C LEU A 99 12.04 14.72 -1.32
N TYR A 100 10.98 14.28 -2.00
CA TYR A 100 10.94 14.22 -3.46
C TYR A 100 10.76 15.60 -4.09
N LEU A 101 9.81 16.41 -3.59
CA LEU A 101 9.46 17.69 -4.21
C LEU A 101 10.44 18.81 -3.89
N ASN A 102 10.98 18.89 -2.66
CA ASN A 102 11.80 20.03 -2.22
C ASN A 102 13.03 20.31 -3.12
N PRO A 103 13.78 19.30 -3.61
CA PRO A 103 14.89 19.54 -4.54
C PRO A 103 14.46 20.08 -5.92
N VAL A 104 13.22 19.80 -6.33
CA VAL A 104 12.67 20.17 -7.65
C VAL A 104 11.91 21.50 -7.57
N TYR A 105 11.29 21.77 -6.42
CA TYR A 105 10.48 22.96 -6.17
C TYR A 105 10.59 23.37 -4.69
N PRO A 106 11.39 24.40 -4.37
CA PRO A 106 11.67 24.77 -2.99
C PRO A 106 10.57 25.61 -2.32
N ASN A 107 9.55 26.08 -3.06
CA ASN A 107 8.42 26.83 -2.51
C ASN A 107 7.33 25.87 -1.99
N ILE A 108 7.77 24.89 -1.18
CA ILE A 108 6.90 23.95 -0.49
C ILE A 108 7.10 24.02 1.01
N ASP A 109 6.08 23.61 1.74
CA ASP A 109 6.13 23.43 3.19
C ASP A 109 5.33 22.18 3.56
N TYR A 110 5.37 21.79 4.83
CA TYR A 110 4.58 20.67 5.32
C TYR A 110 3.89 21.00 6.65
N TYR A 111 2.83 20.27 6.93
CA TYR A 111 2.12 20.39 8.19
C TYR A 111 1.57 19.02 8.63
N ILE A 112 1.78 18.70 9.91
CA ILE A 112 1.24 17.52 10.58
C ILE A 112 0.39 18.00 11.77
N PRO A 113 -0.90 17.66 11.82
CA PRO A 113 -1.79 18.14 12.87
C PRO A 113 -1.46 17.55 14.24
N ASN A 114 -1.75 18.30 15.31
CA ASN A 114 -1.66 17.75 16.65
C ASN A 114 -2.92 16.93 16.98
N ARG A 115 -2.77 15.60 17.08
CA ARG A 115 -3.85 14.66 17.41
C ARG A 115 -4.76 15.09 18.57
N TYR A 116 -4.19 15.61 19.65
CA TYR A 116 -4.94 15.90 20.89
C TYR A 116 -5.59 17.27 20.88
N LYS A 117 -5.01 18.23 20.16
CA LYS A 117 -5.52 19.60 20.10
C LYS A 117 -6.48 19.82 18.94
N GLU A 118 -6.24 19.12 17.83
CA GLU A 118 -6.86 19.41 16.53
C GLU A 118 -7.68 18.23 16.01
N GLY A 119 -7.41 17.01 16.48
CA GLY A 119 -8.14 15.82 16.07
C GLY A 119 -7.55 15.16 14.82
N TYR A 120 -8.42 14.57 13.98
CA TYR A 120 -8.04 13.85 12.76
C TYR A 120 -8.39 14.65 11.52
N GLY A 121 -7.42 14.87 10.63
CA GLY A 121 -7.63 15.54 9.34
C GLY A 121 -7.65 17.07 9.40
N ILE A 122 -8.51 17.66 8.56
CA ILE A 122 -8.84 19.10 8.47
C ILE A 122 -10.16 19.34 9.19
#